data_AF-A0A927R5V4-F1
#
_entry.id   AF-A0A927R5V4-F1
#
_cell.length_a   1.000
_cell.length_b   1.000
_cell.length_c   1.000
_cell.angle_alpha   90.00
_cell.angle_beta   90.00
_cell.angle_gamma   90.00
#
_symmetry.space_group_name_H-M   'P 1'
#
loop_
_entity.id
_entity.type
_entity.pdbx_description
1 polymer ?
#
loop_
_entity_poly.entity_id
_entity_poly.type
_entity_poly.pdbx_seq_one_letter_code
_entity_poly.pdbx_strand_id
1 'polypeptide(L)'
;MDLRLSPVQVRNRLILAARRIVTDHTPDAEGICPVCGVLHCEALAVAFGYLARVDRPEPPAAVEIHRRAAVPPPGITAAELRIAADLAPHGMGRWDVGIRNRDGWRADDDECADSDHQSRQP
;
A
#
# COMPACT_ATOMS: atom_id res chain seq x y z
N MET A 1 30.70 24.09 -1.64
CA MET A 1 29.83 22.95 -1.24
C MET A 1 28.76 22.81 -2.30
N ASP A 2 28.71 21.66 -2.98
CA ASP A 2 27.76 21.43 -4.07
C ASP A 2 26.45 20.87 -3.48
N LEU A 3 25.35 21.63 -3.57
CA LEU A 3 24.04 21.28 -3.01
C LEU A 3 23.18 20.49 -4.00
N ARG A 4 23.78 19.58 -4.78
CA ARG A 4 23.05 18.84 -5.82
C ARG A 4 22.38 17.62 -5.21
N LEU A 5 21.04 17.64 -5.21
CA LEU A 5 20.23 16.51 -4.78
C LEU A 5 20.03 15.54 -5.95
N SER A 6 20.10 14.24 -5.67
CA SER A 6 19.66 13.24 -6.65
C SER A 6 18.14 13.33 -6.85
N PRO A 7 17.60 12.90 -8.01
CA PRO A 7 16.16 12.89 -8.25
C PRO A 7 15.37 12.11 -7.18
N VAL A 8 15.94 11.01 -6.66
CA VAL A 8 15.35 10.22 -5.56
C VAL A 8 15.31 11.02 -4.27
N GLN A 9 16.39 11.75 -3.94
CA GLN A 9 16.40 12.62 -2.75
C GLN A 9 15.38 13.75 -2.87
N VAL A 10 15.23 14.36 -4.06
CA VAL A 10 14.18 15.35 -4.32
C VAL A 10 12.80 14.74 -4.14
N ARG A 11 12.52 13.59 -4.75
CA ARG A 11 11.23 12.89 -4.63
C ARG A 11 10.90 12.59 -3.16
N ASN A 12 11.83 12.03 -2.40
CA ASN A 12 11.61 11.71 -0.99
C ASN A 12 11.30 12.96 -0.17
N ARG A 13 12.01 14.07 -0.41
CA ARG A 13 11.74 15.35 0.26
C ARG A 13 10.37 15.90 -0.11
N LEU A 14 9.96 15.83 -1.37
CA LEU A 14 8.64 16.28 -1.82
C LEU A 14 7.50 15.43 -1.24
N ILE A 15 7.68 14.11 -1.09
CA ILE A 15 6.71 13.24 -0.40
C ILE A 15 6.51 13.67 1.05
N LEU A 16 7.62 13.92 1.77
CA LEU A 16 7.55 14.37 3.16
C LEU A 16 6.89 15.74 3.28
N ALA A 17 7.23 16.67 2.38
CA ALA A 17 6.62 17.99 2.33
C ALA A 17 5.11 17.90 2.04
N ALA A 18 4.69 17.10 1.06
CA ALA A 18 3.27 16.93 0.73
C ALA A 18 2.47 16.31 1.89
N ARG A 19 3.02 15.29 2.57
CA ARG A 19 2.38 14.71 3.77
C ARG A 19 2.23 15.76 4.87
N ARG A 20 3.25 16.60 5.08
CA ARG A 20 3.18 17.68 6.06
C ARG A 20 2.11 18.70 5.71
N ILE A 21 2.02 19.11 4.44
CA ILE A 21 0.97 20.02 3.96
C ILE A 21 -0.42 19.42 4.21
N VAL A 22 -0.62 18.12 3.93
CA VAL A 22 -1.91 17.47 4.21
C VAL A 22 -2.26 17.57 5.70
N THR A 23 -1.32 17.24 6.59
CA THR A 23 -1.55 17.32 8.04
C THR A 23 -1.85 18.74 8.50
N ASP A 24 -1.03 19.72 8.10
CA ASP A 24 -1.14 21.09 8.59
C ASP A 24 -2.37 21.82 8.01
N HIS A 25 -2.78 21.48 6.78
CA HIS A 25 -3.87 22.17 6.09
C HIS A 25 -5.22 21.44 6.15
N THR A 26 -5.33 20.33 6.89
CA THR A 26 -6.60 19.60 7.03
C THR A 26 -7.70 20.56 7.52
N PRO A 27 -8.84 20.67 6.82
CA PRO A 27 -9.89 21.60 7.19
C PRO A 27 -10.52 21.27 8.53
N ASP A 28 -11.01 22.31 9.22
CA ASP A 28 -11.83 22.16 10.43
C ASP A 28 -13.25 21.65 10.12
N ALA A 29 -14.12 21.61 11.14
CA ALA A 29 -15.49 21.12 11.01
C ALA A 29 -16.32 21.99 10.05
N GLU A 30 -15.95 23.25 9.89
CA GLU A 30 -16.56 24.23 9.01
C GLU A 30 -15.97 24.16 7.58
N GLY A 31 -14.97 23.32 7.36
CA GLY A 31 -14.30 23.15 6.07
C GLY A 31 -13.29 24.24 5.76
N ILE A 32 -12.89 25.06 6.74
CA ILE A 32 -11.91 26.12 6.60
C ILE A 32 -10.52 25.56 6.91
N CYS A 33 -9.54 25.86 6.06
CA CYS A 33 -8.16 25.49 6.31
C CYS A 33 -7.58 26.34 7.46
N PRO A 34 -7.02 25.74 8.54
CA PRO A 34 -6.53 26.50 9.69
C PRO A 34 -5.26 27.32 9.39
N VAL A 35 -4.52 26.96 8.33
CA VAL A 35 -3.27 27.65 7.92
C VAL A 35 -3.56 28.77 6.93
N CYS A 36 -4.46 28.54 5.96
CA CYS A 36 -4.73 29.49 4.89
C CYS A 36 -5.97 30.37 5.13
N GLY A 37 -6.90 29.95 6.01
CA GLY A 37 -8.14 30.66 6.30
C GLY A 37 -9.18 30.63 5.17
N VAL A 38 -9.13 29.63 4.28
CA VAL A 38 -10.01 29.51 3.10
C VAL A 38 -10.74 28.18 3.06
N LEU A 39 -11.95 28.16 2.47
CA LEU A 39 -12.75 26.94 2.26
C LEU A 39 -12.15 26.00 1.20
N HIS A 40 -11.42 26.54 0.21
CA HIS A 40 -10.81 25.76 -0.86
C HIS A 40 -9.29 25.94 -0.81
N CYS A 41 -8.63 25.08 -0.04
CA CYS A 41 -7.19 25.13 0.12
C CYS A 41 -6.47 24.49 -1.07
N GLU A 42 -5.93 25.31 -1.97
CA GLU A 42 -5.15 24.84 -3.13
C GLU A 42 -3.91 24.04 -2.70
N ALA A 43 -3.23 24.45 -1.64
CA ALA A 43 -2.05 23.73 -1.12
C ALA A 43 -2.40 22.29 -0.74
N LEU A 44 -3.53 22.11 -0.05
CA LEU A 44 -4.05 20.79 0.33
C LEU A 44 -4.41 19.96 -0.91
N ALA A 45 -5.13 20.56 -1.87
CA ALA A 45 -5.54 19.89 -3.10
C ALA A 45 -4.34 19.43 -3.93
N VAL A 46 -3.32 20.28 -4.09
CA VAL A 46 -2.08 19.95 -4.80
C VAL A 46 -1.30 18.86 -4.08
N ALA A 47 -1.20 18.92 -2.75
CA ALA A 47 -0.50 17.91 -1.95
C ALA A 47 -1.16 16.53 -2.07
N PHE A 48 -2.50 16.45 -1.95
CA PHE A 48 -3.25 15.22 -2.21
C PHE A 48 -3.04 14.70 -3.63
N GLY A 49 -3.16 15.57 -4.63
CA GLY A 49 -2.96 15.20 -6.03
C GLY A 49 -1.52 14.73 -6.31
N TYR A 50 -0.52 15.27 -5.62
CA TYR A 50 0.85 14.78 -5.70
C TYR A 50 0.99 13.40 -5.05
N LEU A 51 0.50 13.22 -3.82
CA LEU A 51 0.56 11.95 -3.10
C LEU A 51 -0.13 10.83 -3.90
N ALA A 52 -1.34 11.06 -4.41
CA ALA A 52 -2.05 10.09 -5.25
C ALA A 52 -1.24 9.63 -6.49
N ARG A 53 -0.40 10.52 -7.04
CA ARG A 53 0.47 10.19 -8.19
C ARG A 53 1.70 9.38 -7.79
N VAL A 54 2.29 9.64 -6.63
CA VAL A 54 3.57 9.06 -6.21
C VAL A 54 3.44 7.85 -5.28
N ASP A 55 2.29 7.67 -4.64
CA ASP A 55 2.01 6.57 -3.70
C ASP A 55 1.61 5.28 -4.42
N ARG A 56 1.57 5.27 -5.77
CA ARG A 56 1.54 4.02 -6.54
C ARG A 56 2.85 3.27 -6.31
N PRO A 57 2.86 2.20 -5.52
CA PRO A 57 4.03 1.36 -5.41
C PRO A 57 4.07 0.56 -6.72
N GLU A 58 5.17 0.60 -7.45
CA GLU A 58 5.59 -0.66 -8.04
C GLU A 58 5.90 -1.55 -6.84
N PRO A 59 5.14 -2.63 -6.58
CA PRO A 59 5.47 -3.49 -5.47
C PRO A 59 6.88 -3.98 -5.74
N PRO A 60 7.86 -3.80 -4.82
CA PRO A 60 8.95 -4.74 -4.81
C PRO A 60 8.26 -6.10 -4.67
N ALA A 61 8.48 -7.02 -5.62
CA ALA A 61 8.08 -8.40 -5.40
C ALA A 61 8.58 -8.75 -4.00
N ALA A 62 7.73 -9.23 -3.09
CA ALA A 62 8.11 -9.47 -1.69
C ALA A 62 9.45 -10.22 -1.58
N VAL A 63 9.75 -11.03 -2.59
CA VAL A 63 11.04 -11.68 -2.91
C VAL A 63 12.25 -10.73 -2.84
N GLU A 64 12.19 -9.51 -3.37
CA GLU A 64 13.28 -8.52 -3.37
C GLU A 64 13.59 -7.99 -1.96
N ILE A 65 12.55 -7.79 -1.13
CA ILE A 65 12.72 -7.39 0.28
C ILE A 65 13.33 -8.55 1.08
N HIS A 66 12.81 -9.77 0.91
CA HIS A 66 13.34 -10.96 1.58
C HIS A 66 14.76 -11.32 1.15
N ARG A 67 15.15 -11.08 -0.11
CA ARG A 67 16.51 -11.28 -0.60
C ARG A 67 17.50 -10.27 -0.01
N ARG A 68 17.08 -9.03 0.25
CA ARG A 68 17.94 -7.96 0.81
C ARG A 68 17.96 -7.95 2.34
N ALA A 69 16.91 -8.45 2.99
CA ALA A 69 16.91 -8.66 4.42
C ALA A 69 17.84 -9.85 4.74
N ALA A 70 19.04 -9.56 5.24
CA ALA A 70 20.02 -10.56 5.65
C ALA A 70 19.59 -11.44 6.85
N VAL A 71 18.33 -11.34 7.29
CA VAL A 71 17.79 -12.13 8.39
C VAL A 71 16.60 -12.92 7.86
N PRO A 72 16.75 -14.24 7.67
CA PRO A 72 15.60 -15.07 7.35
C PRO A 72 14.63 -15.07 8.54
N PRO A 73 13.32 -15.31 8.33
CA PRO A 73 12.37 -15.45 9.42
C PRO A 73 12.87 -16.47 10.45
N PRO A 74 12.62 -16.28 11.76
CA PRO A 74 13.02 -17.26 12.77
C PRO A 74 12.42 -18.63 12.45
N GLY A 75 13.26 -19.67 12.44
CA GLY A 75 12.85 -21.03 12.06
C GLY A 75 12.97 -21.35 10.57
N ILE A 76 13.42 -20.42 9.73
CA ILE A 76 13.68 -20.64 8.31
C ILE A 76 15.15 -20.29 8.03
N THR A 77 15.87 -21.17 7.35
CA THR A 77 17.24 -20.92 6.92
C THR A 77 17.29 -20.16 5.60
N ALA A 78 18.40 -19.46 5.35
CA ALA A 78 18.62 -18.81 4.06
C ALA A 78 18.65 -19.81 2.88
N ALA A 79 18.98 -21.09 3.11
CA ALA A 79 18.98 -22.12 2.09
C ALA A 79 17.56 -22.53 1.68
N GLU A 80 16.67 -22.73 2.67
CA GLU A 80 15.26 -23.05 2.43
C GLU A 80 14.53 -21.93 1.66
N LEU A 81 14.84 -20.67 1.94
CA LEU A 81 14.31 -19.53 1.19
C LEU A 81 14.74 -19.51 -0.28
N ARG A 82 15.99 -19.90 -0.58
CA ARG A 82 16.51 -19.96 -1.96
C ARG A 82 15.77 -21.04 -2.76
N ILE A 83 15.62 -22.22 -2.17
CA ILE A 83 14.89 -23.34 -2.78
C ILE A 83 13.43 -22.93 -3.05
N ALA A 84 12.74 -22.30 -2.09
CA ALA A 84 11.38 -21.83 -2.28
C ALA A 84 11.24 -20.78 -3.40
N ALA A 85 12.24 -19.91 -3.57
CA ALA A 85 12.25 -18.91 -4.64
C ALA A 85 12.46 -19.53 -6.03
N ASP A 86 13.27 -20.57 -6.13
CA ASP A 86 13.52 -21.30 -7.39
C ASP A 86 12.32 -22.17 -7.80
N LEU A 87 11.52 -22.60 -6.81
CA LEU A 87 10.30 -23.37 -7.03
C LEU A 87 9.05 -22.51 -7.25
N ALA A 88 9.12 -21.19 -7.04
CA ALA A 88 7.99 -20.30 -7.25
C ALA A 88 7.71 -20.17 -8.76
N PRO A 89 6.54 -20.61 -9.27
CA PRO A 89 6.25 -20.53 -10.69
C PRO A 89 6.19 -19.06 -11.14
N HIS A 90 6.91 -18.74 -12.20
CA HIS A 90 6.81 -17.45 -12.88
C HIS A 90 5.40 -17.30 -13.51
N GLY A 91 4.42 -16.84 -12.73
CA GLY A 91 3.11 -16.49 -13.29
C GLY A 91 1.87 -16.62 -12.41
N MET A 92 1.94 -17.08 -11.15
CA MET A 92 0.76 -17.08 -10.27
C MET A 92 0.68 -15.81 -9.44
N GLY A 93 -0.33 -15.00 -9.76
CA GLY A 93 -0.73 -13.87 -8.94
C GLY A 93 -1.19 -14.34 -7.55
N ARG A 94 -0.78 -13.55 -6.55
CA ARG A 94 -1.65 -13.05 -5.49
C ARG A 94 -2.60 -14.09 -4.84
N TRP A 95 -2.25 -14.52 -3.63
CA TRP A 95 -3.14 -15.05 -2.60
C TRP A 95 -3.57 -16.52 -2.68
N ASP A 96 -2.65 -17.48 -2.60
CA ASP A 96 -3.02 -18.88 -2.25
C ASP A 96 -1.94 -19.62 -1.43
N VAL A 97 -1.09 -18.87 -0.71
CA VAL A 97 -0.23 -19.49 0.31
C VAL A 97 -0.91 -19.29 1.64
N GLY A 98 -1.79 -20.23 1.98
CA GLY A 98 -2.39 -20.34 3.30
C GLY A 98 -1.31 -20.39 4.38
N ILE A 99 -1.12 -19.26 5.06
CA ILE A 99 -0.37 -19.21 6.32
C ILE A 99 -1.20 -20.03 7.31
N ARG A 100 -0.74 -21.24 7.65
CA ARG A 100 -1.30 -22.00 8.77
C ARG A 100 -1.01 -21.21 10.05
N ASN A 101 -1.99 -20.46 10.55
CA ASN A 101 -1.96 -19.97 11.92
C ASN A 101 -2.18 -21.15 12.87
N ARG A 102 -1.40 -21.17 13.95
CA ARG A 102 -1.36 -22.22 14.98
C ARG A 102 -2.65 -22.34 15.80
N ASP A 103 -3.57 -21.38 15.66
CA ASP A 103 -4.86 -21.35 16.34
C ASP A 103 -5.95 -21.37 15.26
N GLY A 104 -6.67 -22.49 15.18
CA GLY A 104 -7.60 -22.81 14.10
C GLY A 104 -8.76 -21.82 13.94
N TRP A 105 -9.08 -21.47 12.69
CA TRP A 105 -10.29 -20.74 12.37
C TRP A 105 -11.51 -21.67 12.44
N ARG A 106 -12.51 -21.28 13.25
CA ARG A 106 -13.92 -21.62 12.99
C ARG A 106 -14.34 -20.82 11.76
N ALA A 107 -14.85 -21.50 10.75
CA ALA A 107 -15.66 -20.86 9.72
C ALA A 107 -16.99 -20.49 10.37
N ASP A 108 -17.27 -19.20 10.46
CA ASP A 108 -18.65 -18.73 10.50
C ASP A 108 -19.04 -18.51 9.03
N ASP A 109 -19.87 -19.43 8.52
CA ASP A 109 -20.53 -19.34 7.23
C ASP A 109 -21.61 -18.26 7.33
N ASP A 110 -21.36 -17.08 6.77
CA ASP A 110 -22.40 -16.08 6.47
C ASP A 110 -22.46 -15.85 4.95
N GLU A 111 -23.20 -16.74 4.31
CA GLU A 111 -24.36 -16.40 3.47
C GLU A 111 -24.19 -15.20 2.51
N CYS A 112 -23.56 -15.45 1.35
CA CYS A 112 -23.82 -14.65 0.14
C CYS A 112 -24.95 -15.31 -0.64
N ALA A 113 -26.17 -14.81 -0.44
CA ALA A 113 -27.32 -15.17 -1.24
C ALA A 113 -27.11 -14.78 -2.71
N ASP A 114 -26.96 -15.80 -3.56
CA ASP A 114 -27.24 -15.73 -4.99
C ASP A 114 -28.74 -15.41 -5.15
N SER A 115 -29.05 -14.25 -5.72
CA SER A 115 -30.41 -13.90 -6.14
C SER A 115 -30.38 -13.27 -7.52
N ASP A 116 -30.01 -14.07 -8.51
CA ASP A 116 -30.27 -13.81 -9.92
C ASP A 116 -31.12 -14.95 -10.49
N HIS A 117 -32.44 -14.88 -10.32
CA HIS A 117 -33.38 -15.51 -11.26
C HIS A 117 -34.81 -14.91 -11.19
N GLN A 118 -35.33 -14.65 -12.38
CA GLN A 118 -36.74 -14.60 -12.77
C GLN A 118 -37.54 -13.32 -12.51
N SER A 119 -37.61 -12.49 -13.56
CA SER A 119 -38.84 -11.76 -13.87
C SER A 119 -38.95 -11.48 -15.37
N ARG A 120 -40.12 -11.85 -15.92
CA ARG A 120 -40.74 -11.46 -17.21
C ARG A 120 -40.69 -12.48 -18.34
N GLN A 121 -41.67 -13.39 -18.29
CA GLN A 121 -42.40 -13.86 -19.47
C GLN A 121 -43.34 -12.74 -19.99
N PRO A 122 -43.81 -12.81 -21.24
CA PRO A 122 -45.19 -12.47 -21.59
C PRO A 122 -46.15 -13.64 -21.34
#